data_AF-A0A956M445-F1
#
_entry.id   AF-A0A956M445-F1
#
_cell.length_a   1.000
_cell.length_b   1.000
_cell.length_c   1.000
_cell.angle_alpha   90.00
_cell.angle_beta   90.00
_cell.angle_gamma   90.00
#
_symmetry.space_group_name_H-M   'P 1'
#
loop_
_entity.id
_entity.type
_entity.pdbx_description
1 polymer ?
#
loop_
_entity_poly.entity_id
_entity_poly.type
_entity_poly.pdbx_seq_one_letter_code
_entity_poly.pdbx_strand_id
1 'polypeptide(L)'
;YLRTCLDGFVSNERKARSRLKRGGAVRVESLDFETAEGELRTLDLPAEVDLDQFFLQEWIRSFFQIAVAELRDQLAGDGKHVHLALFDGYDLAEPGERPTYQDLGRRHDIPVTQVTNYLALARRRFREIVLERLRSITGSEEEFRDEARALLGIDPGPGPSS
;
A
#
# COMPACT_ATOMS: atom_id res chain seq x y z
N TYR A 1 -6.21 -0.63 8.74
CA TYR A 1 -5.80 0.66 8.15
C TYR A 1 -4.96 0.42 6.90
N LEU A 2 -3.83 -0.29 7.00
CA LEU A 2 -2.94 -0.58 5.86
C LEU A 2 -3.64 -1.35 4.72
N ARG A 3 -4.38 -2.43 5.04
CA ARG A 3 -5.21 -3.14 4.05
C ARG A 3 -6.32 -2.24 3.48
N THR A 4 -6.91 -1.34 4.27
CA THR A 4 -7.91 -0.38 3.77
C THR A 4 -7.30 0.66 2.82
N CYS A 5 -6.06 1.11 3.07
CA CYS A 5 -5.31 1.94 2.14
C CYS A 5 -4.96 1.17 0.85
N LEU A 6 -4.54 -0.09 0.98
CA LEU A 6 -4.28 -1.00 -0.15
C LEU A 6 -5.54 -1.24 -0.99
N ASP A 7 -6.67 -1.59 -0.35
CA ASP A 7 -7.97 -1.80 -0.99
C ASP A 7 -8.46 -0.52 -1.68
N GLY A 8 -8.23 0.64 -1.04
CA GLY A 8 -8.52 1.96 -1.59
C GLY A 8 -7.72 2.26 -2.85
N PHE A 9 -6.41 2.04 -2.84
CA PHE A 9 -5.55 2.23 -4.01
C PHE A 9 -5.96 1.32 -5.17
N VAL A 10 -6.10 0.02 -4.92
CA VAL A 10 -6.50 -0.96 -5.94
C VAL A 10 -7.88 -0.62 -6.53
N SER A 11 -8.82 -0.16 -5.69
CA SER A 11 -10.15 0.27 -6.14
C SER A 11 -10.11 1.57 -6.98
N ASN A 12 -9.23 2.51 -6.62
CA ASN A 12 -9.07 3.76 -7.36
C ASN A 12 -8.37 3.55 -8.72
N GLU A 13 -7.34 2.72 -8.77
CA GLU A 13 -6.64 2.34 -10.00
C GLU A 13 -7.56 1.63 -10.99
N ARG A 14 -8.40 0.69 -10.50
CA ARG A 14 -9.46 0.04 -11.30
C ARG A 14 -10.36 1.07 -11.97
N LYS A 15 -10.79 2.09 -11.22
CA LYS A 15 -11.64 3.17 -11.74
C LYS A 15 -10.89 4.04 -12.75
N ALA A 16 -9.66 4.44 -12.47
CA ALA A 16 -8.83 5.27 -13.35
C ALA A 16 -8.54 4.58 -14.70
N ARG A 17 -8.13 3.31 -14.66
CA ARG A 17 -7.85 2.50 -15.86
C ARG A 17 -9.11 2.23 -16.70
N SER A 18 -10.24 1.99 -16.05
CA SER A 18 -11.53 1.84 -16.75
C SER A 18 -12.02 3.13 -17.43
N ARG A 19 -11.65 4.31 -16.90
CA ARG A 19 -11.93 5.63 -17.49
C ARG A 19 -11.02 5.91 -18.69
N LEU A 20 -9.73 5.58 -18.59
CA LEU A 20 -8.77 5.71 -19.70
C LEU A 20 -9.14 4.81 -20.89
N LYS A 21 -9.56 3.57 -20.64
CA LYS A 21 -10.03 2.64 -21.69
C LYS A 21 -11.33 3.09 -22.40
N ARG A 22 -12.06 4.09 -21.87
CA ARG A 22 -13.25 4.69 -22.52
C ARG A 22 -12.98 6.07 -23.16
N GLY A 23 -11.80 6.64 -22.95
CA GLY A 23 -11.41 7.97 -23.43
C GLY A 23 -10.20 8.00 -24.37
N GLY A 24 -9.46 6.90 -24.50
CA GLY A 24 -8.30 6.82 -25.39
C GLY A 24 -8.25 5.47 -26.09
N ALA A 25 -8.36 5.48 -27.42
CA ALA A 25 -8.03 4.35 -28.27
C ALA A 25 -6.51 4.13 -28.23
N VAL A 26 -6.03 3.47 -27.18
CA VAL A 26 -4.64 2.97 -27.15
C VAL A 26 -4.66 1.61 -27.84
N ARG A 27 -4.09 1.57 -29.05
CA ARG A 27 -3.61 0.30 -29.63
C ARG A 27 -2.52 -0.20 -28.70
N VAL A 28 -2.81 -1.26 -27.96
CA VAL A 28 -1.78 -2.08 -27.35
C VAL A 28 -1.10 -2.78 -28.52
N GLU A 29 0.14 -2.40 -28.84
CA GLU A 29 0.95 -3.22 -29.74
C GLU A 29 1.26 -4.52 -28.99
N SER A 30 0.63 -5.59 -29.46
CA SER A 30 0.92 -6.95 -29.05
C SER A 30 2.40 -7.22 -29.32
N LEU A 31 3.15 -7.54 -28.28
CA LEU A 31 4.52 -8.06 -28.41
C LEU A 31 4.51 -9.21 -29.41
N ASP A 32 5.21 -9.03 -30.52
CA ASP A 32 5.29 -9.99 -31.62
C ASP A 32 6.19 -11.15 -31.18
N PHE A 33 5.59 -12.15 -30.53
CA PHE A 33 6.23 -13.44 -30.28
C PHE A 33 6.18 -14.27 -31.57
N GLU A 34 6.94 -13.85 -32.58
CA GLU A 34 7.29 -14.77 -33.66
C GLU A 34 8.05 -15.96 -33.02
N THR A 35 7.56 -17.18 -33.25
CA THR A 35 8.08 -18.50 -32.82
C THR A 35 7.72 -19.05 -31.43
N ALA A 36 6.43 -19.27 -31.17
CA ALA A 36 5.95 -20.49 -30.48
C ALA A 36 4.44 -20.77 -30.75
N GLU A 37 4.00 -20.70 -32.01
CA GLU A 37 2.63 -21.06 -32.37
C GLU A 37 2.53 -22.60 -32.55
N GLY A 38 1.83 -23.28 -31.64
CA GLY A 38 1.58 -24.72 -31.80
C GLY A 38 0.53 -25.32 -30.87
N GLU A 39 0.57 -25.06 -29.57
CA GLU A 39 -0.21 -25.87 -28.61
C GLU A 39 -1.12 -25.10 -27.64
N LEU A 40 -1.14 -23.76 -27.68
CA LEU A 40 -1.93 -22.95 -26.76
C LEU A 40 -3.38 -22.68 -27.19
N ARG A 41 -3.84 -23.21 -28.34
CA ARG A 41 -5.18 -22.91 -28.91
C ARG A 41 -6.37 -23.58 -28.21
N THR A 42 -6.17 -24.34 -27.12
CA THR A 42 -7.24 -25.14 -26.48
C THR A 42 -7.27 -25.05 -24.95
N LEU A 43 -6.76 -23.97 -24.37
CA LEU A 43 -7.11 -23.62 -23.00
C LEU A 43 -8.11 -22.47 -23.05
N ASP A 44 -9.37 -22.81 -22.78
CA ASP A 44 -10.43 -21.86 -22.45
C ASP A 44 -10.07 -21.25 -21.08
N LEU A 45 -9.02 -20.42 -21.07
CA LEU A 45 -8.61 -19.67 -19.89
C LEU A 45 -9.73 -18.64 -19.65
N PRO A 46 -10.36 -18.62 -18.46
CA PRO A 46 -11.31 -17.57 -18.14
C PRO A 46 -10.63 -16.23 -18.39
N ALA A 47 -11.31 -15.33 -19.09
CA ALA A 47 -10.84 -14.01 -19.52
C ALA A 47 -9.74 -13.51 -18.58
N GLU A 48 -8.52 -13.59 -19.11
CA GLU A 48 -7.22 -13.42 -18.47
C GLU A 48 -7.30 -12.71 -17.13
N VAL A 49 -6.77 -13.34 -16.08
CA VAL A 49 -6.29 -12.60 -14.91
C VAL A 49 -5.55 -11.39 -15.46
N ASP A 50 -6.05 -10.18 -15.18
CA ASP A 50 -5.42 -8.92 -15.62
C ASP A 50 -4.02 -8.91 -15.02
N LEU A 51 -3.03 -9.41 -15.77
CA LEU A 51 -1.69 -9.69 -15.28
C LEU A 51 -1.08 -8.40 -14.74
N ASP A 52 -1.34 -7.26 -15.40
CA ASP A 52 -0.93 -5.94 -14.95
C ASP A 52 -1.53 -5.59 -13.58
N GLN A 53 -2.78 -5.98 -13.31
CA GLN A 53 -3.40 -5.79 -12.00
C GLN A 53 -2.76 -6.68 -10.94
N PHE A 54 -2.49 -7.95 -11.26
CA PHE A 54 -1.82 -8.86 -10.34
C PHE A 54 -0.40 -8.37 -10.01
N PHE A 55 0.39 -8.00 -11.03
CA PHE A 55 1.72 -7.42 -10.85
C PHE A 55 1.67 -6.14 -10.02
N LEU A 56 0.71 -5.25 -10.29
CA LEU A 56 0.55 -4.04 -9.50
C LEU A 56 0.20 -4.36 -8.03
N GLN A 57 -0.71 -5.30 -7.78
CA GLN A 57 -1.05 -5.73 -6.42
C GLN A 57 0.14 -6.28 -5.66
N GLU A 58 0.91 -7.17 -6.31
CA GLU A 58 2.10 -7.76 -5.72
C GLU A 58 3.20 -6.71 -5.49
N TRP A 59 3.36 -5.77 -6.42
CA TRP A 59 4.29 -4.66 -6.27
C TRP A 59 3.92 -3.76 -5.08
N ILE A 60 2.65 -3.36 -4.93
CA ILE A 60 2.21 -2.55 -3.78
C ILE A 60 2.41 -3.32 -2.46
N ARG A 61 2.11 -4.63 -2.47
CA ARG A 61 2.31 -5.51 -1.31
C ARG A 61 3.79 -5.52 -0.90
N SER A 62 4.70 -5.73 -1.83
CA SER A 62 6.15 -5.66 -1.58
C SER A 62 6.59 -4.26 -1.13
N PHE A 63 6.07 -3.20 -1.75
CA PHE A 63 6.36 -1.82 -1.36
C PHE A 63 6.01 -1.55 0.10
N PHE A 64 4.82 -1.95 0.54
CA PHE A 64 4.41 -1.79 1.94
C PHE A 64 5.16 -2.72 2.90
N GLN A 65 5.52 -3.94 2.49
CA GLN A 65 6.36 -4.82 3.32
C GLN A 65 7.70 -4.17 3.65
N ILE A 66 8.32 -3.50 2.67
CA ILE A 66 9.57 -2.78 2.90
C ILE A 66 9.34 -1.60 3.85
N ALA A 67 8.27 -0.81 3.66
CA ALA A 67 7.94 0.30 4.56
C ALA A 67 7.65 -0.16 6.01
N VAL A 68 7.03 -1.33 6.18
CA VAL A 68 6.79 -1.93 7.51
C VAL A 68 8.09 -2.42 8.14
N ALA A 69 9.00 -3.01 7.37
CA ALA A 69 10.32 -3.42 7.86
C ALA A 69 11.11 -2.21 8.37
N GLU A 70 11.12 -1.12 7.61
CA GLU A 70 11.78 0.12 8.02
C GLU A 70 11.15 0.73 9.28
N LEU A 71 9.81 0.72 9.39
CA LEU A 71 9.11 1.16 10.61
C LEU A 71 9.53 0.35 11.83
N ARG A 72 9.67 -0.98 11.67
CA ARG A 72 10.10 -1.89 12.74
C ARG A 72 11.49 -1.51 13.23
N ASP A 73 12.42 -1.29 12.31
CA ASP A 73 13.80 -0.91 12.65
C ASP A 73 13.83 0.45 13.37
N GLN A 74 13.10 1.46 12.87
CA GLN A 74 13.04 2.78 13.51
C GLN A 74 12.40 2.75 14.90
N LEU A 75 11.28 2.02 15.08
CA LEU A 75 10.63 1.93 16.39
C LEU A 75 11.45 1.09 17.38
N ALA A 76 12.11 0.02 16.92
CA ALA A 76 12.98 -0.79 17.75
C ALA A 76 14.24 0.00 18.19
N GLY A 77 14.87 0.72 17.27
CA GLY A 77 16.03 1.58 17.56
C GLY A 77 15.73 2.69 18.58
N ASP A 78 14.51 3.22 18.55
CA ASP A 78 14.03 4.22 19.52
C ASP A 78 13.56 3.62 20.86
N GLY A 79 13.62 2.30 21.05
CA GLY A 79 13.10 1.61 22.23
C GLY A 79 11.57 1.59 22.34
N LYS A 80 10.85 1.87 21.25
CA LYS A 80 9.37 1.98 21.21
C LYS A 80 8.68 0.64 20.97
N HIS A 81 9.11 -0.39 21.67
CA HIS A 81 8.62 -1.77 21.47
C HIS A 81 7.10 -1.91 21.64
N VAL A 82 6.49 -1.20 22.60
CA VAL A 82 5.02 -1.21 22.79
C VAL A 82 4.29 -0.57 21.60
N HIS A 83 4.84 0.50 21.01
CA HIS A 83 4.22 1.13 19.84
C HIS A 83 4.22 0.18 18.65
N LEU A 84 5.34 -0.52 18.45
CA LEU A 84 5.47 -1.52 17.41
C LEU A 84 4.49 -2.68 17.62
N ALA A 85 4.44 -3.24 18.84
CA ALA A 85 3.55 -4.36 19.15
C ALA A 85 2.07 -3.99 18.94
N LEU A 86 1.67 -2.77 19.32
CA LEU A 86 0.32 -2.27 19.06
C LEU A 86 0.03 -2.14 17.56
N PHE A 87 0.98 -1.60 16.79
CA PHE A 87 0.83 -1.44 15.34
C PHE A 87 0.71 -2.79 14.64
N ASP A 88 1.59 -3.76 14.96
CA ASP A 88 1.53 -5.12 14.42
C ASP A 88 0.19 -5.79 14.80
N GLY A 89 -0.19 -5.73 16.08
CA GLY A 89 -1.38 -6.39 16.60
C GLY A 89 -2.71 -5.75 16.19
N TYR A 90 -2.72 -4.51 15.69
CA TYR A 90 -3.95 -3.81 15.30
C TYR A 90 -4.00 -3.44 13.81
N ASP A 91 -2.97 -2.77 13.31
CA ASP A 91 -2.94 -2.24 11.95
C ASP A 91 -2.58 -3.29 10.90
N LEU A 92 -1.80 -4.31 11.29
CA LEU A 92 -1.43 -5.45 10.45
C LEU A 92 -2.23 -6.74 10.71
N ALA A 93 -3.08 -6.77 11.75
CA ALA A 93 -3.94 -7.92 12.02
C ALA A 93 -4.94 -8.20 10.89
N GLU A 94 -5.24 -9.48 10.68
CA GLU A 94 -6.23 -9.92 9.69
C GLU A 94 -7.65 -9.40 10.04
N PRO A 95 -8.51 -9.14 9.03
CA PRO A 95 -9.89 -8.76 9.25
C PRO A 95 -10.62 -9.84 10.06
N GLY A 96 -11.10 -9.48 11.25
CA GLY A 96 -11.76 -10.40 12.20
C GLY A 96 -10.89 -10.76 13.41
N GLU A 97 -9.58 -10.60 13.33
CA GLU A 97 -8.64 -10.86 14.43
C GLU A 97 -8.23 -9.60 15.19
N ARG A 98 -8.61 -8.42 14.66
CA ARG A 98 -8.26 -7.12 15.24
C ARG A 98 -8.83 -6.98 16.68
N PRO A 99 -7.97 -6.87 17.70
CA PRO A 99 -8.40 -6.66 19.08
C PRO A 99 -8.97 -5.26 19.28
N THR A 100 -9.76 -5.07 20.34
CA THR A 100 -10.21 -3.72 20.72
C THR A 100 -9.07 -2.92 21.36
N TYR A 101 -9.19 -1.59 21.41
CA TYR A 101 -8.21 -0.77 22.14
C TYR A 101 -8.19 -1.08 23.64
N GLN A 102 -9.31 -1.54 24.22
CA GLN A 102 -9.35 -2.01 25.60
C GLN A 102 -8.53 -3.29 25.78
N ASP A 103 -8.65 -4.26 24.87
CA ASP A 103 -7.87 -5.50 24.94
C ASP A 103 -6.37 -5.24 24.77
N LEU A 104 -6.00 -4.35 23.85
CA LEU A 104 -4.62 -3.92 23.67
C LEU A 104 -4.06 -3.24 24.93
N GLY A 105 -4.84 -2.35 25.54
CA GLY A 105 -4.44 -1.71 26.80
C GLY A 105 -4.16 -2.71 27.90
N ARG A 106 -5.05 -3.70 28.08
CA ARG A 106 -4.86 -4.79 29.05
C ARG A 106 -3.65 -5.66 28.74
N ARG A 107 -3.44 -6.07 27.48
CA ARG A 107 -2.34 -6.95 27.06
C ARG A 107 -0.96 -6.32 27.28
N HIS A 108 -0.86 -5.00 27.16
CA HIS A 108 0.39 -4.26 27.29
C HIS A 108 0.50 -3.48 28.60
N ASP A 109 -0.45 -3.64 29.52
CA ASP A 109 -0.52 -2.94 30.82
C ASP A 109 -0.43 -1.41 30.69
N ILE A 110 -1.19 -0.84 29.76
CA ILE A 110 -1.26 0.61 29.52
C ILE A 110 -2.70 1.13 29.48
N PRO A 111 -2.93 2.41 29.84
CA PRO A 111 -4.22 3.06 29.64
C PRO A 111 -4.64 3.05 28.17
N VAL A 112 -5.95 2.90 27.91
CA VAL A 112 -6.52 2.95 26.55
C VAL A 112 -6.18 4.26 25.83
N THR A 113 -6.05 5.36 26.56
CA THR A 113 -5.61 6.66 26.01
C THR A 113 -4.19 6.58 25.45
N GLN A 114 -3.29 5.82 26.08
CA GLN A 114 -1.94 5.59 25.56
C GLN A 114 -1.95 4.69 24.32
N VAL A 115 -2.83 3.68 24.25
CA VAL A 115 -3.00 2.86 23.04
C VAL A 115 -3.27 3.73 21.82
N THR A 116 -4.23 4.65 21.91
CA THR A 116 -4.56 5.58 20.82
C THR A 116 -3.37 6.45 20.44
N ASN A 117 -2.67 7.03 21.43
CA ASN A 117 -1.52 7.88 21.18
C ASN A 117 -0.36 7.13 20.53
N TYR A 118 -0.08 5.91 20.97
CA TYR A 118 1.01 5.10 20.46
C TYR A 118 0.73 4.63 19.03
N LEU A 119 -0.52 4.21 18.75
CA LEU A 119 -0.95 3.90 17.39
C LEU A 119 -0.90 5.12 16.47
N ALA A 120 -1.30 6.30 16.95
CA ALA A 120 -1.22 7.54 16.17
C ALA A 120 0.23 7.86 15.79
N LEU A 121 1.18 7.71 16.72
CA LEU A 121 2.60 7.90 16.46
C LEU A 121 3.14 6.89 15.44
N ALA A 122 2.84 5.60 15.62
CA ALA A 122 3.29 4.55 14.71
C ALA A 122 2.74 4.76 13.28
N ARG A 123 1.45 5.09 13.14
CA ARG A 123 0.82 5.39 11.85
C ARG A 123 1.41 6.62 11.19
N ARG A 124 1.73 7.66 11.96
CA ARG A 124 2.39 8.86 11.43
C ARG A 124 3.76 8.52 10.86
N ARG A 125 4.60 7.81 11.60
CA ARG A 125 5.93 7.39 11.13
C ARG A 125 5.85 6.49 9.91
N PHE A 126 4.94 5.52 9.94
CA PHE A 126 4.70 4.65 8.78
C PHE A 126 4.36 5.46 7.53
N ARG A 127 3.49 6.47 7.68
CA ARG A 127 3.12 7.36 6.58
C ARG A 127 4.30 8.19 6.07
N GLU A 128 5.13 8.72 6.97
CA GLU A 128 6.35 9.45 6.61
C GLU A 128 7.28 8.56 5.77
N ILE A 129 7.51 7.31 6.20
CA ILE A 129 8.30 6.30 5.45
C ILE A 129 7.68 6.03 4.08
N VAL A 130 6.37 5.77 4.01
CA VAL A 130 5.69 5.50 2.74
C VAL A 130 5.83 6.67 1.77
N LEU A 131 5.66 7.90 2.24
CA LEU A 131 5.78 9.09 1.40
C LEU A 131 7.21 9.31 0.91
N GLU A 132 8.21 9.11 1.77
CA GLU A 132 9.62 9.21 1.37
C GLU A 132 9.96 8.17 0.30
N ARG A 133 9.53 6.92 0.50
CA ARG A 133 9.73 5.85 -0.48
C ARG A 133 9.02 6.15 -1.80
N LEU A 134 7.78 6.63 -1.74
CA LEU A 134 7.02 7.03 -2.93
C LEU A 134 7.74 8.14 -3.70
N ARG A 135 8.25 9.16 -3.00
CA ARG A 135 9.01 10.27 -3.59
C ARG A 135 10.28 9.77 -4.31
N SER A 136 10.96 8.77 -3.77
CA SER A 136 12.18 8.20 -4.38
C SER A 136 11.94 7.39 -5.66
N ILE A 137 10.70 6.95 -5.92
CA ILE A 137 10.34 6.16 -7.11
C ILE A 137 9.57 6.97 -8.16
N THR A 138 9.06 8.14 -7.80
CA THR A 138 8.39 9.08 -8.72
C THR A 138 9.40 10.00 -9.38
N GLY A 139 9.25 10.26 -10.68
CA GLY A 139 10.14 11.12 -11.46
C GLY A 139 9.86 12.61 -11.34
N SER A 140 8.72 13.01 -10.77
CA SER A 140 8.35 14.43 -10.59
C SER A 140 7.47 14.69 -9.36
N GLU A 141 7.40 15.94 -8.90
CA GLU A 141 6.53 16.35 -7.78
C GLU A 141 5.02 16.28 -8.12
N GLU A 142 4.67 16.36 -9.41
CA GLU A 142 3.28 16.15 -9.86
C GLU A 142 2.89 14.68 -9.78
N GLU A 143 3.72 13.80 -10.34
CA GLU A 143 3.56 12.34 -10.26
C GLU A 143 3.51 11.86 -8.81
N PHE A 144 4.41 12.37 -7.96
CA PHE A 144 4.39 12.09 -6.52
C PHE A 144 3.05 12.44 -5.86
N ARG A 145 2.50 13.62 -6.14
CA ARG A 145 1.22 14.07 -5.54
C ARG A 145 0.05 13.21 -6.00
N ASP A 146 0.03 12.84 -7.28
CA ASP A 146 -1.02 12.00 -7.84
C ASP A 146 -0.95 10.57 -7.29
N GLU A 147 0.24 10.00 -7.20
CA GLU A 147 0.43 8.69 -6.58
C GLU A 147 0.13 8.70 -5.08
N ALA A 148 0.53 9.74 -4.35
CA ALA A 148 0.24 9.87 -2.91
C ALA A 148 -1.27 9.98 -2.66
N ARG A 149 -1.98 10.72 -3.52
CA ARG A 149 -3.44 10.81 -3.47
C ARG A 149 -4.09 9.47 -3.77
N ALA A 150 -3.58 8.75 -4.77
CA ALA A 150 -4.09 7.42 -5.09
C ALA A 150 -3.85 6.43 -3.95
N LEU A 151 -2.64 6.40 -3.38
CA LEU A 151 -2.16 5.36 -2.46
C LEU A 151 -2.60 5.58 -1.01
N LEU A 152 -2.62 6.83 -0.58
CA LEU A 152 -2.90 7.20 0.81
C LEU A 152 -4.18 8.02 0.97
N GLY A 153 -4.84 8.40 -0.12
CA GLY A 153 -6.08 9.19 -0.11
C GLY A 153 -5.87 10.65 0.33
N ILE A 154 -4.66 11.17 0.22
CA ILE A 154 -4.25 12.46 0.81
C ILE A 154 -3.45 13.32 -0.14
N ASP A 155 -3.53 14.63 0.03
CA ASP A 155 -2.65 15.61 -0.62
C ASP A 155 -1.40 15.78 0.25
N PRO A 156 -0.22 15.28 -0.17
CA PRO A 156 1.01 15.60 0.56
C PRO A 156 1.27 17.09 0.34
N GLY A 157 1.19 17.89 1.41
CA GLY A 157 1.46 19.33 1.33
C GLY A 157 2.82 19.62 0.67
N PRO A 158 3.09 20.88 0.27
CA PRO A 158 4.31 21.23 -0.45
C PRO A 158 5.52 20.71 0.33
N GLY A 159 6.37 19.92 -0.33
CA GLY A 159 7.61 19.40 0.25
C GLY A 159 8.46 20.53 0.83
N PRO A 160 9.36 20.24 1.78
CA PRO A 160 10.22 21.27 2.35
C PRO A 160 10.97 21.98 1.24
N SER A 161 10.77 23.30 1.12
CA SER A 161 11.57 24.14 0.23
C SER A 161 13.03 23.91 0.55
N SER A 162 13.79 23.44 -0.45
CA SER A 162 15.25 23.27 -0.36
C SER A 162 15.95 24.59 -0.03
#